data_AF-A0A938FUW9-F1
#
_entry.id   AF-A0A938FUW9-F1
#
_cell.length_a   1.000
_cell.length_b   1.000
_cell.length_c   1.000
_cell.angle_alpha   90.00
_cell.angle_beta   90.00
_cell.angle_gamma   90.00
#
_symmetry.space_group_name_H-M   'P 1'
#
loop_
_entity.id
_entity.type
_entity.pdbx_description
1 polymer ?
#
loop_
_entity_poly.entity_id
_entity_poly.type
_entity_poly.pdbx_seq_one_letter_code
_entity_poly.pdbx_strand_id
1 'polypeptide(L)'
;MRRSYLDYSMSVIVGRALPDIRDGLKPVHRRILYGMHEMGLAPNRPTRKCAKITGEVMGKYHPHGDAPIYDSLVRMAQPFTMRYPLVDGQGNFGSVDGDPPAAMRYTEARLSRIATALLEDIDKETVDFRPNYDDSESEPEVLPSRVPNLLINGSAGIAVGMATNIPPHNLTEIINATIALIQKPDSPLAKIFELVQGPDFPTGGFVLGRQGIIDAYTRGRGQLKLRARASTERVGKDRENIVVTEIPYQVNKSRLIAETAALVNDKRIEGISDVRDESDRDGTRIVFELKRGEQAEVVLNQLYKHTQLQIGFGIIMLSIVNGQPRELGLIAIIKHFIEHRVEVVRRRTDYELRKAREREHLLLGFRKALENLDEVIRLIRAAKTPRDARESLIARFQFTEKQAQAIIELQLQRLTNMEQQKILEELAD
;
A
#
# COMPACT_ATOMS: atom_id res chain seq x y z
N MET A 1 24.97 -27.19 -7.91
CA MET A 1 25.20 -25.73 -8.00
C MET A 1 24.21 -25.01 -8.92
N ARG A 2 24.12 -25.31 -10.23
CA ARG A 2 23.19 -24.62 -11.15
C ARG A 2 21.72 -24.63 -10.70
N ARG A 3 21.18 -25.79 -10.32
CA ARG A 3 19.78 -25.93 -9.87
C ARG A 3 19.49 -25.12 -8.59
N SER A 4 20.30 -25.33 -7.54
CA SER A 4 20.17 -24.59 -6.27
C SER A 4 20.30 -23.07 -6.44
N TYR A 5 21.18 -22.61 -7.34
CA TYR A 5 21.31 -21.19 -7.67
C TYR A 5 20.06 -20.65 -8.39
N LEU A 6 19.51 -21.39 -9.34
CA LEU A 6 18.28 -21.00 -10.05
C LEU A 6 17.07 -20.95 -9.11
N ASP A 7 16.90 -21.97 -8.26
CA ASP A 7 15.79 -22.04 -7.30
C ASP A 7 15.85 -20.87 -6.30
N TYR A 8 17.04 -20.59 -5.76
CA TYR A 8 17.26 -19.43 -4.90
C TYR A 8 17.02 -18.10 -5.63
N SER A 9 17.53 -17.96 -6.86
CA SER A 9 17.38 -16.74 -7.65
C SER A 9 15.91 -16.44 -7.93
N MET A 10 15.14 -17.45 -8.36
CA MET A 10 13.71 -17.31 -8.61
C MET A 10 12.93 -16.98 -7.35
N SER A 11 13.25 -17.64 -6.23
CA SER A 11 12.65 -17.34 -4.92
C SER A 11 12.90 -15.89 -4.49
N VAL A 12 14.11 -15.37 -4.68
CA VAL A 12 14.43 -13.97 -4.29
C VAL A 12 13.78 -12.96 -5.24
N ILE A 13 13.78 -13.23 -6.55
CA ILE A 13 13.21 -12.33 -7.57
C ILE A 13 11.69 -12.20 -7.36
N VAL A 14 10.97 -13.31 -7.35
CA VAL A 14 9.49 -13.32 -7.33
C VAL A 14 8.94 -13.27 -5.90
N GLY A 15 9.58 -13.98 -4.97
CA GLY A 15 9.08 -14.19 -3.62
C GLY A 15 9.58 -13.22 -2.55
N ARG A 16 10.43 -12.23 -2.89
CA ARG A 16 11.03 -11.36 -1.87
C ARG A 16 11.30 -9.93 -2.30
N ALA A 17 12.16 -9.73 -3.29
CA ALA A 17 12.84 -8.45 -3.47
C ALA A 17 12.07 -7.42 -4.31
N LEU A 18 11.21 -7.89 -5.22
CA LEU A 18 10.52 -7.06 -6.20
C LEU A 18 9.03 -6.93 -5.87
N PRO A 19 8.42 -5.76 -6.17
CA PRO A 19 6.98 -5.56 -5.99
C PRO A 19 6.19 -6.22 -7.13
N ASP A 20 4.95 -6.64 -6.84
CA ASP A 20 3.97 -6.95 -7.89
C ASP A 20 3.49 -5.66 -8.57
N ILE A 21 3.32 -5.69 -9.89
CA ILE A 21 2.89 -4.51 -10.68
C ILE A 21 1.52 -3.97 -10.25
N ARG A 22 0.63 -4.83 -9.75
CA ARG A 22 -0.79 -4.54 -9.53
C ARG A 22 -1.04 -3.79 -8.22
N ASP A 23 -0.44 -4.25 -7.12
CA ASP A 23 -0.61 -3.64 -5.79
C ASP A 23 0.66 -2.93 -5.29
N GLY A 24 1.78 -3.06 -6.00
CA GLY A 24 3.05 -2.45 -5.63
C GLY A 24 3.72 -3.02 -4.39
N LEU A 25 3.26 -4.17 -3.89
CA LEU A 25 3.75 -4.75 -2.65
C LEU A 25 4.71 -5.90 -2.91
N LYS A 26 5.71 -5.99 -2.04
CA LYS A 26 6.51 -7.20 -1.85
C LYS A 26 5.73 -8.17 -0.96
N PRO A 27 6.03 -9.49 -1.00
CA PRO A 27 5.30 -10.47 -0.21
C PRO A 27 5.25 -10.16 1.30
N VAL A 28 6.36 -9.69 1.89
CA VAL A 28 6.38 -9.31 3.32
C VAL A 28 5.40 -8.16 3.63
N HIS A 29 5.32 -7.13 2.78
CA HIS A 29 4.41 -6.01 2.98
C HIS A 29 2.95 -6.47 2.86
N ARG A 30 2.64 -7.29 1.84
CA ARG A 30 1.30 -7.83 1.61
C ARG A 30 0.81 -8.65 2.81
N ARG A 31 1.66 -9.55 3.30
CA ARG A 31 1.37 -10.41 4.45
C ARG A 31 1.18 -9.62 5.74
N ILE A 32 1.95 -8.54 5.95
CA ILE A 32 1.74 -7.64 7.10
C ILE A 32 0.37 -6.97 7.01
N LEU A 33 0.02 -6.37 5.87
CA LEU A 33 -1.27 -5.68 5.72
C LEU A 33 -2.45 -6.65 5.84
N TYR A 34 -2.35 -7.83 5.22
CA TYR A 34 -3.37 -8.88 5.32
C TYR A 34 -3.48 -9.43 6.75
N GLY A 35 -2.38 -9.74 7.42
CA GLY A 35 -2.40 -10.18 8.82
C GLY A 35 -3.01 -9.13 9.75
N MET A 36 -2.70 -7.84 9.55
CA MET A 36 -3.34 -6.75 10.29
C MET A 36 -4.83 -6.60 9.99
N HIS A 37 -5.27 -6.91 8.76
CA HIS A 37 -6.68 -6.95 8.35
C HIS A 37 -7.44 -8.05 9.09
N GLU A 38 -6.93 -9.28 9.05
CA GLU A 38 -7.47 -10.46 9.75
C GLU A 38 -7.57 -10.23 11.27
N MET A 39 -6.60 -9.52 11.84
CA MET A 39 -6.61 -9.12 13.25
C MET A 39 -7.62 -8.01 13.57
N GLY A 40 -8.33 -7.46 12.58
CA GLY A 40 -9.32 -6.40 12.73
C GLY A 40 -8.71 -5.04 13.08
N LEU A 41 -7.47 -4.75 12.68
CA LEU A 41 -6.74 -3.53 13.05
C LEU A 41 -7.06 -2.33 12.16
N ALA A 42 -8.35 -2.09 11.94
CA ALA A 42 -8.82 -0.96 11.15
C ALA A 42 -8.45 0.41 11.80
N PRO A 43 -8.42 1.51 11.04
CA PRO A 43 -8.02 2.83 11.55
C PRO A 43 -8.87 3.37 12.70
N ASN A 44 -10.12 2.91 12.82
CA ASN A 44 -11.04 3.29 13.89
C ASN A 44 -10.93 2.39 15.14
N ARG A 45 -10.01 1.42 15.15
CA ARG A 45 -9.76 0.53 16.29
C ARG A 45 -8.50 0.96 17.06
N PRO A 46 -8.37 0.58 18.35
CA PRO A 46 -7.13 0.80 19.09
C PRO A 46 -5.97 0.05 18.44
N THR A 47 -4.76 0.59 18.59
CA THR A 47 -3.51 -0.06 18.17
C THR A 47 -3.30 -1.39 18.89
N ARG A 48 -2.37 -2.21 18.38
CA ARG A 48 -1.90 -3.44 19.03
C ARG A 48 -0.39 -3.48 19.05
N LYS A 49 0.18 -4.12 20.06
CA LYS A 49 1.62 -4.35 20.18
C LYS A 49 2.18 -4.94 18.89
N CYS A 50 3.26 -4.34 18.38
CA CYS A 50 3.90 -4.79 17.16
C CYS A 50 4.41 -6.24 17.31
N ALA A 51 4.85 -6.64 18.50
CA ALA A 51 5.21 -8.03 18.78
C ALA A 51 4.07 -9.03 18.47
N LYS A 52 2.81 -8.66 18.77
CA LYS A 52 1.65 -9.50 18.45
C LYS A 52 1.41 -9.57 16.95
N ILE A 53 1.49 -8.44 16.26
CA ILE A 53 1.31 -8.35 14.81
C ILE A 53 2.39 -9.17 14.09
N THR A 54 3.66 -8.95 14.45
CA THR A 54 4.79 -9.69 13.90
C THR A 54 4.66 -11.19 14.15
N GLY A 55 4.26 -11.61 15.36
CA GLY A 55 4.03 -13.01 15.70
C GLY A 55 2.94 -13.66 14.85
N GLU A 56 1.80 -12.98 14.66
CA GLU A 56 0.70 -13.45 13.81
C GLU A 56 1.15 -13.63 12.35
N VAL A 57 1.81 -12.60 11.79
CA VAL A 57 2.28 -12.62 10.40
C VAL A 57 3.33 -13.71 10.20
N MET A 58 4.25 -13.87 11.15
CA MET A 58 5.28 -14.91 11.12
C MET A 58 4.66 -16.31 11.18
N GLY A 59 3.75 -16.53 12.13
CA GLY A 59 3.15 -17.84 12.40
C GLY A 59 2.13 -18.31 11.36
N LYS A 60 1.54 -17.39 10.58
CA LYS A 60 0.55 -17.74 9.55
C LYS A 60 1.04 -17.60 8.12
N TYR A 61 1.85 -16.58 7.82
CA TYR A 61 2.08 -16.21 6.41
C TYR A 61 3.56 -16.09 6.04
N HIS A 62 4.43 -15.65 6.94
CA HIS A 62 5.80 -15.27 6.61
C HIS A 62 6.85 -16.09 7.37
N PRO A 63 7.33 -17.22 6.80
CA PRO A 63 8.22 -18.18 7.48
C PRO A 63 9.69 -17.71 7.49
N HIS A 64 9.91 -16.48 7.96
CA HIS A 64 11.22 -15.83 8.11
C HIS A 64 11.30 -15.20 9.52
N GLY A 65 12.47 -14.67 9.87
CA GLY A 65 12.68 -14.04 11.18
C GLY A 65 11.70 -12.89 11.45
N ASP A 66 11.45 -12.64 12.73
CA ASP A 66 10.61 -11.56 13.23
C ASP A 66 11.17 -10.17 12.87
N ALA A 67 12.50 -10.00 12.91
CA ALA A 67 13.17 -8.73 12.62
C ALA A 67 12.85 -8.19 11.21
N PRO A 68 13.03 -8.94 10.11
CA PRO A 68 12.60 -8.48 8.77
C PRO A 68 11.13 -8.06 8.65
N ILE A 69 10.23 -8.75 9.38
CA ILE A 69 8.80 -8.42 9.39
C ILE A 69 8.59 -7.10 10.14
N TYR A 70 9.17 -6.97 11.33
CA TYR A 70 9.05 -5.75 12.12
C TYR A 70 9.69 -4.54 11.43
N ASP A 71 10.87 -4.68 10.84
CA ASP A 71 11.53 -3.62 10.08
C ASP A 71 10.69 -3.17 8.88
N SER A 72 10.03 -4.11 8.21
CA SER A 72 9.10 -3.81 7.12
C SER A 72 7.86 -3.08 7.61
N LEU A 73 7.28 -3.50 8.74
CA LEU A 73 6.15 -2.83 9.38
C LEU A 73 6.53 -1.39 9.79
N VAL A 74 7.70 -1.21 10.42
CA VAL A 74 8.21 0.09 10.82
C VAL A 74 8.37 1.02 9.62
N ARG A 75 8.98 0.55 8.53
CA ARG A 75 9.16 1.35 7.31
C ARG A 75 7.83 1.80 6.71
N MET A 76 6.79 0.96 6.77
CA MET A 76 5.44 1.31 6.31
C MET A 76 4.73 2.34 7.20
N ALA A 77 5.25 2.60 8.41
CA ALA A 77 4.74 3.60 9.36
C ALA A 77 5.51 4.93 9.32
N GLN A 78 6.68 4.97 8.68
CA GLN A 78 7.56 6.15 8.68
C GLN A 78 7.18 7.14 7.57
N PRO A 79 6.73 8.37 7.91
CA PRO A 79 6.30 9.36 6.92
C PRO A 79 7.45 9.93 6.09
N PHE A 80 8.70 9.79 6.55
CA PHE A 80 9.91 10.18 5.80
C PHE A 80 10.42 9.07 4.87
N THR A 81 9.94 7.84 5.03
CA THR A 81 10.29 6.69 4.19
C THR A 81 9.23 6.47 3.11
N MET A 82 7.96 6.52 3.49
CA MET A 82 6.82 6.20 2.63
C MET A 82 5.95 7.45 2.44
N ARG A 83 5.69 7.83 1.18
CA ARG A 83 4.94 9.06 0.85
C ARG A 83 3.51 9.06 1.40
N TYR A 84 2.89 7.89 1.43
CA TYR A 84 1.60 7.60 2.02
C TYR A 84 1.73 6.37 2.94
N PRO A 85 2.06 6.56 4.23
CA PRO A 85 2.25 5.46 5.18
C PRO A 85 1.06 4.51 5.19
N LEU A 86 1.33 3.20 5.10
CA LEU A 86 0.31 2.16 5.12
C LEU A 86 -0.01 1.71 6.54
N VAL A 87 0.88 1.96 7.49
CA VAL A 87 0.73 1.63 8.92
C VAL A 87 0.66 2.91 9.74
N ASP A 88 -0.23 2.95 10.73
CA ASP A 88 -0.29 3.98 11.77
C ASP A 88 0.35 3.43 13.04
N GLY A 89 1.44 4.05 13.49
CA GLY A 89 2.31 3.57 14.57
C GLY A 89 2.26 4.46 15.80
N GLN A 90 2.22 3.85 16.99
CA GLN A 90 2.33 4.52 18.29
C GLN A 90 3.61 4.10 19.02
N GLY A 91 4.38 5.09 19.46
CA GLY A 91 5.70 4.90 20.08
C GLY A 91 6.83 5.40 19.17
N ASN A 92 8.08 5.05 19.49
CA ASN A 92 9.23 5.44 18.67
C ASN A 92 9.40 4.47 17.49
N PHE A 93 9.08 4.95 16.28
CA PHE A 93 9.25 4.23 15.01
C PHE A 93 10.52 4.67 14.25
N GLY A 94 11.47 5.30 14.94
CA GLY A 94 12.69 5.86 14.36
C GLY A 94 12.49 7.28 13.84
N SER A 95 13.59 7.88 13.39
CA SER A 95 13.66 9.29 12.97
C SER A 95 14.41 9.45 11.64
N VAL A 96 14.31 10.64 11.04
CA VAL A 96 15.12 11.06 9.87
C VAL A 96 16.62 11.10 10.21
N ASP A 97 16.93 11.22 11.49
CA ASP A 97 18.28 11.20 12.06
C ASP A 97 18.90 9.79 12.03
N GLY A 98 18.06 8.79 11.73
CA GLY A 98 18.39 7.37 11.71
C GLY A 98 18.52 6.76 13.09
N ASP A 99 17.88 7.36 14.09
CA ASP A 99 17.67 6.66 15.35
C ASP A 99 16.86 5.39 15.05
N PRO A 100 17.29 4.23 15.58
CA PRO A 100 16.58 2.99 15.36
C PRO A 100 15.18 3.08 16.00
N PRO A 101 14.18 2.39 15.44
CA PRO A 101 12.90 2.24 16.12
C PRO A 101 13.10 1.54 17.47
N ALA A 102 12.21 1.83 18.41
CA ALA A 102 12.14 1.03 19.63
C ALA A 102 11.80 -0.43 19.28
N ALA A 103 12.20 -1.37 20.13
CA ALA A 103 11.88 -2.79 19.90
C ALA A 103 10.36 -3.02 19.87
N MET A 104 9.91 -4.04 19.11
CA MET A 104 8.49 -4.36 18.87
C MET A 104 7.62 -4.59 20.11
N ARG A 105 8.25 -4.79 21.28
CA ARG A 105 7.57 -4.88 22.59
C ARG A 105 7.08 -3.52 23.12
N TYR A 106 7.65 -2.41 22.65
CA TYR A 106 7.33 -1.06 23.10
C TYR A 106 6.38 -0.34 22.15
N THR A 107 6.43 -0.66 20.86
CA THR A 107 5.63 -0.01 19.83
C THR A 107 4.29 -0.72 19.63
N GLU A 108 3.31 0.04 19.14
CA GLU A 108 2.02 -0.47 18.72
C GLU A 108 1.67 0.03 17.32
N ALA A 109 0.82 -0.68 16.60
CA ALA A 109 0.42 -0.31 15.26
C ALA A 109 -1.02 -0.72 14.93
N ARG A 110 -1.56 -0.09 13.89
CA ARG A 110 -2.80 -0.44 13.18
C ARG A 110 -2.71 -0.03 11.71
N LEU A 111 -3.69 -0.40 10.90
CA LEU A 111 -3.74 0.04 9.50
C LEU A 111 -4.01 1.54 9.42
N SER A 112 -3.33 2.22 8.49
CA SER A 112 -3.66 3.59 8.11
C SER A 112 -4.97 3.63 7.31
N ARG A 113 -5.56 4.83 7.15
CA ARG A 113 -6.75 5.01 6.31
C ARG A 113 -6.52 4.69 4.84
N ILE A 114 -5.32 4.96 4.30
CA ILE A 114 -5.07 4.63 2.88
C ILE A 114 -4.87 3.14 2.69
N ALA A 115 -4.34 2.42 3.68
CA ALA A 115 -4.19 0.97 3.61
C ALA A 115 -5.52 0.22 3.53
N THR A 116 -6.61 0.76 4.07
CA THR A 116 -7.93 0.13 3.91
C THR A 116 -8.37 0.10 2.46
N ALA A 117 -8.02 1.13 1.66
CA ALA A 117 -8.29 1.14 0.22
C ALA A 117 -7.51 0.06 -0.54
N LEU A 118 -6.41 -0.47 0.04
CA LEU A 118 -5.69 -1.59 -0.56
C LEU A 118 -6.40 -2.93 -0.33
N LEU A 119 -7.08 -3.07 0.80
CA LEU A 119 -7.72 -4.30 1.28
C LEU A 119 -9.23 -4.36 1.01
N GLU A 120 -9.84 -3.26 0.58
CA GLU A 120 -11.29 -3.20 0.38
C GLU A 120 -11.76 -4.20 -0.69
N ASP A 121 -12.91 -4.84 -0.41
CA ASP A 121 -13.52 -5.91 -1.22
C ASP A 121 -12.72 -7.25 -1.26
N ILE A 122 -11.71 -7.45 -0.41
CA ILE A 122 -10.93 -8.70 -0.40
C ILE A 122 -11.77 -9.95 -0.09
N ASP A 123 -12.81 -9.82 0.75
CA ASP A 123 -13.72 -10.91 1.14
C ASP A 123 -14.75 -11.30 0.06
N LYS A 124 -14.76 -10.58 -1.06
CA LYS A 124 -15.73 -10.75 -2.17
C LYS A 124 -15.14 -11.50 -3.36
N GLU A 125 -14.21 -12.44 -3.10
CA GLU A 125 -13.54 -13.25 -4.13
C GLU A 125 -12.88 -12.40 -5.24
N THR A 126 -12.40 -11.20 -4.90
CA THR A 126 -11.90 -10.22 -5.88
C THR A 126 -10.46 -10.46 -6.32
N VAL A 127 -9.74 -11.30 -5.61
CA VAL A 127 -8.35 -11.68 -5.88
C VAL A 127 -8.17 -13.17 -5.63
N ASP A 128 -7.16 -13.75 -6.26
CA ASP A 128 -6.81 -15.14 -6.04
C ASP A 128 -6.10 -15.31 -4.70
N PHE A 129 -6.49 -16.39 -4.01
CA PHE A 129 -5.85 -16.84 -2.79
C PHE A 129 -5.10 -18.14 -3.06
N ARG A 130 -4.03 -18.36 -2.31
CA ARG A 130 -3.28 -19.60 -2.31
C ARG A 130 -3.10 -20.11 -0.89
N PRO A 131 -2.85 -21.41 -0.69
CA PRO A 131 -2.40 -21.92 0.59
C PRO A 131 -1.16 -21.19 1.08
N ASN A 132 -1.05 -21.01 2.39
CA ASN A 132 0.16 -20.51 3.03
C ASN A 132 1.27 -21.57 3.00
N TYR A 133 2.40 -21.33 3.68
CA TYR A 133 3.58 -22.19 3.57
C TYR A 133 3.42 -23.59 4.22
N ASP A 134 2.41 -23.81 5.05
CA ASP A 134 2.12 -25.08 5.72
C ASP A 134 0.71 -25.64 5.43
N ASP A 135 0.05 -25.09 4.40
CA ASP A 135 -1.29 -25.45 3.93
C ASP A 135 -2.41 -25.36 5.00
N SER A 136 -2.17 -24.66 6.13
CA SER A 136 -3.16 -24.52 7.21
C SER A 136 -4.07 -23.29 7.07
N GLU A 137 -3.61 -22.27 6.34
CA GLU A 137 -4.31 -21.00 6.13
C GLU A 137 -4.26 -20.61 4.64
N SER A 138 -5.04 -19.60 4.24
CA SER A 138 -4.96 -19.02 2.89
C SER A 138 -4.42 -17.58 2.92
N GLU A 139 -3.62 -17.21 1.93
CA GLU A 139 -3.10 -15.86 1.75
C GLU A 139 -3.39 -15.31 0.34
N PRO A 140 -3.64 -13.99 0.20
CA PRO A 140 -3.87 -13.39 -1.11
C PRO A 140 -2.57 -13.29 -1.91
N GLU A 141 -2.61 -13.64 -3.19
CA GLU A 141 -1.46 -13.46 -4.08
C GLU A 141 -1.16 -11.98 -4.35
N VAL A 142 -2.22 -11.18 -4.44
CA VAL A 142 -2.24 -9.73 -4.68
C VAL A 142 -3.38 -9.11 -3.89
N LEU A 143 -3.27 -7.83 -3.51
CA LEU A 143 -4.40 -7.12 -2.88
C LEU A 143 -5.34 -6.48 -3.94
N PRO A 144 -6.64 -6.29 -3.61
CA PRO A 144 -7.59 -5.59 -4.49
C PRO A 144 -7.09 -4.22 -4.96
N SER A 145 -6.40 -3.49 -4.08
CA SER A 145 -5.66 -2.26 -4.39
C SER A 145 -6.48 -1.20 -5.14
N ARG A 146 -7.34 -0.43 -4.46
CA ARG A 146 -8.12 0.65 -5.10
C ARG A 146 -7.30 1.89 -5.46
N VAL A 147 -6.04 1.97 -5.02
CA VAL A 147 -5.11 3.06 -5.34
C VAL A 147 -3.85 2.51 -6.02
N PRO A 148 -3.18 3.27 -6.91
CA PRO A 148 -1.98 2.84 -7.64
C PRO A 148 -0.74 2.86 -6.74
N ASN A 149 -0.71 1.97 -5.73
CA ASN A 149 0.25 1.99 -4.64
C ASN A 149 1.72 1.92 -5.09
N LEU A 150 2.02 1.16 -6.15
CA LEU A 150 3.39 1.04 -6.70
C LEU A 150 4.01 2.40 -7.05
N LEU A 151 3.24 3.30 -7.66
CA LEU A 151 3.73 4.60 -8.08
C LEU A 151 3.71 5.61 -6.93
N ILE A 152 2.63 5.64 -6.14
CA ILE A 152 2.48 6.66 -5.10
C ILE A 152 3.48 6.46 -3.95
N ASN A 153 3.81 5.21 -3.60
CA ASN A 153 4.76 4.90 -2.53
C ASN A 153 6.13 4.47 -3.03
N GLY A 154 6.24 4.09 -4.31
CA GLY A 154 7.48 3.58 -4.87
C GLY A 154 7.87 2.20 -4.33
N SER A 155 9.05 1.75 -4.71
CA SER A 155 9.63 0.50 -4.20
C SER A 155 11.13 0.48 -4.48
N ALA A 156 11.92 0.07 -3.49
CA ALA A 156 13.35 -0.15 -3.66
C ALA A 156 13.70 -1.59 -3.24
N GLY A 157 14.50 -2.29 -4.02
CA GLY A 157 14.85 -3.68 -3.74
C GLY A 157 16.00 -4.19 -4.60
N ILE A 158 16.84 -5.03 -4.00
CA ILE A 158 17.96 -5.70 -4.67
C ILE A 158 17.61 -7.18 -4.74
N ALA A 159 17.52 -7.71 -5.94
CA ALA A 159 17.31 -9.13 -6.21
C ALA A 159 18.61 -9.76 -6.76
N VAL A 160 18.54 -11.02 -7.20
CA VAL A 160 19.70 -11.67 -7.84
C VAL A 160 19.79 -11.21 -9.29
N GLY A 161 20.86 -10.48 -9.62
CA GLY A 161 21.14 -10.00 -10.99
C GLY A 161 20.31 -8.80 -11.46
N MET A 162 19.45 -8.24 -10.61
CA MET A 162 18.59 -7.10 -10.94
C MET A 162 18.24 -6.29 -9.69
N ALA A 163 17.77 -5.06 -9.90
CA ALA A 163 17.31 -4.18 -8.83
C ALA A 163 16.11 -3.36 -9.30
N THR A 164 15.28 -2.93 -8.35
CA THR A 164 14.20 -1.98 -8.54
C THR A 164 14.44 -0.75 -7.67
N ASN A 165 14.17 0.43 -8.21
CA ASN A 165 14.23 1.69 -7.49
C ASN A 165 13.21 2.66 -8.11
N ILE A 166 11.95 2.48 -7.75
CA ILE A 166 10.81 3.27 -8.19
C ILE A 166 10.61 4.39 -7.15
N PRO A 167 10.70 5.67 -7.54
CA PRO A 167 10.47 6.76 -6.61
C PRO A 167 8.96 6.94 -6.33
N PRO A 168 8.60 7.53 -5.18
CA PRO A 168 7.22 7.88 -4.86
C PRO A 168 6.70 9.03 -5.73
N HIS A 169 5.38 9.13 -5.86
CA HIS A 169 4.68 10.13 -6.66
C HIS A 169 3.47 10.68 -5.91
N ASN A 170 2.98 11.82 -6.35
CA ASN A 170 1.78 12.41 -5.81
C ASN A 170 0.52 11.61 -6.20
N LEU A 171 -0.29 11.23 -5.22
CA LEU A 171 -1.52 10.46 -5.41
C LEU A 171 -2.48 11.14 -6.40
N THR A 172 -2.67 12.45 -6.29
CA THR A 172 -3.58 13.21 -7.16
C THR A 172 -3.11 13.16 -8.61
N GLU A 173 -1.81 13.37 -8.86
CA GLU A 173 -1.23 13.29 -10.20
C GLU A 173 -1.40 11.91 -10.83
N ILE A 174 -1.08 10.84 -10.08
CA ILE A 174 -1.21 9.47 -10.59
C ILE A 174 -2.67 9.08 -10.83
N ILE A 175 -3.60 9.48 -9.96
CA ILE A 175 -5.03 9.22 -10.16
C ILE A 175 -5.55 9.98 -11.39
N ASN A 176 -5.18 11.25 -11.56
CA ASN A 176 -5.56 12.03 -12.74
C ASN A 176 -5.04 11.40 -14.03
N ALA A 177 -3.79 10.93 -14.04
CA ALA A 177 -3.23 10.19 -15.17
C ALA A 177 -3.94 8.86 -15.42
N THR A 178 -4.33 8.15 -14.37
CA THR A 178 -5.10 6.90 -14.46
C THR A 178 -6.47 7.16 -15.09
N ILE A 179 -7.20 8.19 -14.64
CA ILE A 179 -8.49 8.60 -15.22
C ILE A 179 -8.32 9.00 -16.68
N ALA A 180 -7.29 9.77 -17.01
CA ALA A 180 -7.01 10.17 -18.39
C ALA A 180 -6.76 8.97 -19.31
N LEU A 181 -6.03 7.94 -18.84
CA LEU A 181 -5.79 6.70 -19.58
C LEU A 181 -7.03 5.80 -19.66
N ILE A 182 -7.93 5.83 -18.69
CA ILE A 182 -9.24 5.14 -18.80
C ILE A 182 -10.08 5.79 -19.91
N GLN A 183 -10.12 7.13 -19.95
CA GLN A 183 -10.91 7.87 -20.95
C GLN A 183 -10.30 7.81 -22.36
N LYS A 184 -8.97 7.84 -22.45
CA LYS A 184 -8.21 7.83 -23.71
C LYS A 184 -7.00 6.89 -23.56
N PRO A 185 -7.17 5.58 -23.78
CA PRO A 185 -6.14 4.56 -23.56
C PRO A 185 -4.85 4.75 -24.36
N ASP A 186 -4.92 5.43 -25.50
CA ASP A 186 -3.77 5.68 -26.39
C ASP A 186 -3.16 7.07 -26.19
N SER A 187 -3.45 7.73 -25.06
CA SER A 187 -2.86 9.03 -24.73
C SER A 187 -1.33 8.97 -24.75
N PRO A 188 -0.65 9.85 -25.52
CA PRO A 188 0.80 9.83 -25.60
C PRO A 188 1.43 10.28 -24.28
N LEU A 189 2.67 9.84 -24.04
CA LEU A 189 3.40 10.19 -22.81
C LEU A 189 3.47 11.70 -22.58
N ALA A 190 3.60 12.52 -23.63
CA ALA A 190 3.61 13.97 -23.51
C ALA A 190 2.36 14.52 -22.77
N LYS A 191 1.18 13.94 -23.01
CA LYS A 191 -0.07 14.34 -22.35
C LYS A 191 -0.14 13.83 -20.91
N ILE A 192 0.36 12.63 -20.65
CA ILE A 192 0.44 12.10 -19.29
C ILE A 192 1.47 12.87 -18.46
N PHE A 193 2.55 13.37 -19.08
CA PHE A 193 3.57 14.19 -18.43
C PHE A 193 3.07 15.57 -18.02
N GLU A 194 2.03 16.10 -18.67
CA GLU A 194 1.33 17.32 -18.21
C GLU A 194 0.61 17.10 -16.86
N LEU A 195 0.22 15.85 -16.56
CA LEU A 195 -0.48 15.45 -15.33
C LEU A 195 0.46 14.96 -14.24
N VAL A 196 1.51 14.21 -14.62
CA VAL A 196 2.52 13.64 -13.71
C VAL A 196 3.86 14.29 -14.02
N GLN A 197 4.21 15.31 -13.24
CA GLN A 197 5.37 16.15 -13.55
C GLN A 197 6.69 15.49 -13.13
N GLY A 198 6.63 14.55 -12.20
CA GLY A 198 7.78 13.84 -11.69
C GLY A 198 7.50 13.14 -10.35
N PRO A 199 8.55 12.60 -9.73
CA PRO A 199 8.49 12.09 -8.37
C PRO A 199 8.13 13.15 -7.33
N ASP A 200 7.44 12.74 -6.27
CA ASP A 200 7.07 13.55 -5.10
C ASP A 200 7.57 12.82 -3.84
N PHE A 201 8.74 13.25 -3.34
CA PHE A 201 9.41 12.58 -2.22
C PHE A 201 8.83 13.02 -0.88
N PRO A 202 8.67 12.10 0.10
CA PRO A 202 8.17 12.43 1.43
C PRO A 202 9.03 13.45 2.18
N THR A 203 10.33 13.54 1.87
CA THR A 203 11.27 14.48 2.50
C THR A 203 11.34 15.83 1.79
N GLY A 204 10.58 16.02 0.71
CA GLY A 204 10.64 17.22 -0.11
C GLY A 204 11.96 17.34 -0.90
N GLY A 205 12.51 18.55 -0.90
CA GLY A 205 13.69 18.95 -1.66
C GLY A 205 13.37 19.41 -3.08
N PHE A 206 14.40 19.47 -3.89
CA PHE A 206 14.32 19.85 -5.30
C PHE A 206 14.81 18.71 -6.20
N VAL A 207 14.08 18.46 -7.28
CA VAL A 207 14.54 17.64 -8.39
C VAL A 207 15.15 18.55 -9.46
N LEU A 208 16.41 18.29 -9.83
CA LEU A 208 17.12 19.08 -10.84
C LEU A 208 17.10 18.37 -12.19
N GLY A 209 16.51 19.05 -13.18
CA GLY A 209 16.42 18.56 -14.55
C GLY A 209 15.26 17.58 -14.77
N ARG A 210 14.74 17.56 -16.00
CA ARG A 210 13.57 16.74 -16.39
C ARG A 210 13.93 15.54 -17.26
N GLN A 211 15.08 15.55 -17.95
CA GLN A 211 15.45 14.51 -18.91
C GLN A 211 15.46 13.11 -18.28
N GLY A 212 16.01 12.97 -17.08
CA GLY A 212 16.01 11.68 -16.36
C GLY A 212 14.62 11.16 -16.02
N ILE A 213 13.66 12.05 -15.76
CA ILE A 213 12.26 11.69 -15.51
C ILE A 213 11.61 11.22 -16.81
N ILE A 214 11.82 11.95 -17.90
CA ILE A 214 11.29 11.60 -19.23
C ILE A 214 11.83 10.24 -19.68
N ASP A 215 13.14 10.01 -19.54
CA ASP A 215 13.78 8.73 -19.82
C ASP A 215 13.14 7.61 -18.99
N ALA A 216 13.00 7.80 -17.68
CA ALA A 216 12.36 6.82 -16.81
C ALA A 216 10.93 6.53 -17.29
N TYR A 217 10.10 7.55 -17.48
CA TYR A 217 8.71 7.36 -17.87
C TYR A 217 8.54 6.74 -19.27
N THR A 218 9.52 6.91 -20.15
CA THR A 218 9.51 6.30 -21.49
C THR A 218 9.92 4.83 -21.46
N ARG A 219 11.05 4.50 -20.82
CA ARG A 219 11.71 3.18 -20.94
C ARG A 219 11.94 2.44 -19.63
N GLY A 220 11.52 2.99 -18.51
CA GLY A 220 11.68 2.41 -17.18
C GLY A 220 13.01 2.73 -16.48
N ARG A 221 13.93 3.47 -17.10
CA ARG A 221 15.23 3.84 -16.50
C ARG A 221 15.58 5.30 -16.71
N GLY A 222 16.11 5.92 -15.67
CA GLY A 222 16.56 7.31 -15.70
C GLY A 222 17.44 7.65 -14.51
N GLN A 223 18.01 8.86 -14.51
CA GLN A 223 18.78 9.38 -13.39
C GLN A 223 18.42 10.84 -13.15
N LEU A 224 18.21 11.21 -11.90
CA LEU A 224 17.93 12.58 -11.50
C LEU A 224 18.88 13.02 -10.38
N LYS A 225 18.97 14.33 -10.15
CA LYS A 225 19.66 14.88 -8.98
C LYS A 225 18.63 15.40 -8.00
N LEU A 226 18.77 15.00 -6.75
CA LEU A 226 18.00 15.53 -5.63
C LEU A 226 18.86 16.53 -4.88
N ARG A 227 18.30 17.70 -4.55
CA ARG A 227 18.97 18.78 -3.84
C ARG A 227 18.14 19.19 -2.63
N ALA A 228 18.81 19.43 -1.51
CA ALA A 228 18.22 19.94 -0.29
C ALA A 228 17.64 21.35 -0.51
N ARG A 229 16.51 21.65 0.15
CA ARG A 229 15.98 23.01 0.21
C ARG A 229 16.79 23.81 1.20
N ALA A 230 17.48 24.83 0.71
CA ALA A 230 18.29 25.71 1.54
C ALA A 230 18.00 27.18 1.23
N SER A 231 18.09 28.03 2.25
CA SER A 231 17.99 29.49 2.16
C SER A 231 19.10 30.16 2.97
N THR A 232 19.37 31.42 2.67
CA THR A 232 20.36 32.24 3.40
C THR A 232 19.64 33.18 4.37
N GLU A 233 20.06 33.21 5.63
CA GLU A 233 19.54 34.12 6.66
C GLU A 233 20.65 35.06 7.14
N ARG A 234 20.38 36.36 7.22
CA ARG A 234 21.36 37.34 7.75
C ARG A 234 21.32 37.39 9.27
N VAL A 235 22.48 37.27 9.89
CA VAL A 235 22.65 37.35 11.35
C VAL A 235 23.55 38.54 11.67
N GLY A 236 22.94 39.70 11.93
CA GLY A 236 23.67 40.96 12.16
C GLY A 236 24.17 41.62 10.87
N LYS A 237 25.20 42.47 10.96
CA LYS A 237 25.68 43.27 9.84
C LYS A 237 26.54 42.50 8.82
N ASP A 238 27.37 41.56 9.27
CA ASP A 238 28.42 40.92 8.44
C ASP A 238 28.48 39.38 8.55
N ARG A 239 27.41 38.74 9.05
CA ARG A 239 27.32 37.27 9.09
C ARG A 239 26.05 36.79 8.42
N GLU A 240 26.16 35.66 7.73
CA GLU A 240 25.06 34.95 7.11
C GLU A 240 25.09 33.49 7.56
N ASN A 241 23.90 32.89 7.60
CA ASN A 241 23.72 31.47 7.86
C ASN A 241 23.12 30.82 6.61
N ILE A 242 23.55 29.60 6.32
CA ILE A 242 22.84 28.71 5.40
C ILE A 242 21.93 27.83 6.22
N VAL A 243 20.65 27.83 5.86
CA VAL A 243 19.60 27.10 6.57
C VAL A 243 19.01 26.08 5.64
N VAL A 244 19.06 24.80 6.02
CA VAL A 244 18.47 23.69 5.29
C VAL A 244 17.19 23.24 5.98
N THR A 245 16.08 23.22 5.23
CA THR A 245 14.74 22.85 5.74
C THR A 245 14.22 21.52 5.21
N GLU A 246 14.75 21.03 4.08
CA GLU A 246 14.40 19.72 3.50
C GLU A 246 15.68 19.06 2.98
N ILE A 247 15.86 17.76 3.24
CA ILE A 247 17.01 16.97 2.77
C ILE A 247 16.60 15.98 1.68
N PRO A 248 17.54 15.53 0.83
CA PRO A 248 17.23 14.54 -0.20
C PRO A 248 16.71 13.22 0.37
N TYR A 249 15.86 12.54 -0.39
CA TYR A 249 15.26 11.26 0.02
C TYR A 249 16.33 10.19 0.32
N GLN A 250 16.10 9.40 1.37
CA GLN A 250 17.02 8.37 1.89
C GLN A 250 18.37 8.88 2.44
N VAL A 251 18.52 10.20 2.63
CA VAL A 251 19.67 10.77 3.36
C VAL A 251 19.41 10.70 4.85
N ASN A 252 20.40 10.23 5.61
CA ASN A 252 20.38 10.27 7.06
C ASN A 252 20.89 11.63 7.55
N LYS A 253 20.09 12.34 8.35
CA LYS A 253 20.39 13.72 8.77
C LYS A 253 21.63 13.82 9.65
N SER A 254 21.72 12.99 10.70
CA SER A 254 22.86 13.00 11.63
C SER A 254 24.17 12.68 10.95
N ARG A 255 24.15 11.71 10.02
CA ARG A 255 25.30 11.33 9.22
C ARG A 255 25.71 12.45 8.27
N LEU A 256 24.75 13.10 7.60
CA LEU A 256 25.00 14.27 6.76
C LEU A 256 25.70 15.38 7.57
N ILE A 257 25.22 15.68 8.77
CA ILE A 257 25.80 16.69 9.65
C ILE A 257 27.23 16.30 10.07
N ALA A 258 27.43 15.07 10.55
CA ALA A 258 28.72 14.58 10.98
C ALA A 258 29.76 14.54 9.85
N GLU A 259 29.39 14.06 8.66
CA GLU A 259 30.26 14.05 7.48
C GLU A 259 30.58 15.48 7.02
N THR A 260 29.62 16.41 7.11
CA THR A 260 29.87 17.81 6.76
C THR A 260 30.83 18.48 7.74
N ALA A 261 30.66 18.24 9.06
CA ALA A 261 31.57 18.75 10.08
C ALA A 261 33.01 18.23 9.88
N ALA A 262 33.17 16.95 9.51
CA ALA A 262 34.47 16.38 9.16
C ALA A 262 35.11 17.10 7.96
N LEU A 263 34.33 17.38 6.90
CA LEU A 263 34.82 18.11 5.71
C LEU A 263 35.23 19.55 6.02
N VAL A 264 34.58 20.20 6.97
CA VAL A 264 34.96 21.54 7.46
C VAL A 264 36.27 21.48 8.24
N ASN A 265 36.41 20.50 9.15
CA ASN A 265 37.64 20.30 9.92
C ASN A 265 38.85 19.96 9.04
N ASP A 266 38.64 19.17 7.99
CA ASP A 266 39.66 18.80 7.00
C ASP A 266 39.96 19.94 6.00
N LYS A 267 39.33 21.11 6.15
CA LYS A 267 39.44 22.27 5.24
C LYS A 267 39.10 21.94 3.78
N ARG A 268 38.27 20.93 3.55
CA ARG A 268 37.72 20.62 2.22
C ARG A 268 36.54 21.52 1.88
N ILE A 269 35.82 21.98 2.90
CA ILE A 269 34.80 23.02 2.81
C ILE A 269 35.26 24.16 3.73
N GLU A 270 35.52 25.32 3.16
CA GLU A 270 35.93 26.50 3.92
C GLU A 270 34.74 27.46 4.11
N GLY A 271 34.91 28.47 4.96
CA GLY A 271 33.90 29.49 5.20
C GLY A 271 32.79 29.15 6.21
N ILE A 272 32.74 27.93 6.75
CA ILE A 272 31.81 27.54 7.82
C ILE A 272 32.51 27.70 9.19
N SER A 273 31.86 28.38 10.14
CA SER A 273 32.33 28.50 11.51
C SER A 273 31.72 27.47 12.45
N ASP A 274 30.45 27.10 12.26
CA ASP A 274 29.74 26.15 13.11
C ASP A 274 28.61 25.44 12.34
N VAL A 275 28.22 24.25 12.80
CA VAL A 275 27.11 23.45 12.26
C VAL A 275 26.18 23.04 13.40
N ARG A 276 24.92 23.46 13.33
CA ARG A 276 23.92 23.20 14.36
C ARG A 276 22.71 22.48 13.79
N ASP A 277 22.21 21.50 14.54
CA ASP A 277 20.88 20.93 14.31
C ASP A 277 19.88 21.63 15.22
N GLU A 278 19.06 22.49 14.63
CA GLU A 278 17.97 23.21 15.30
C GLU A 278 16.61 22.56 14.95
N SER A 279 16.61 21.31 14.47
CA SER A 279 15.38 20.59 14.15
C SER A 279 14.56 20.28 15.40
N ASP A 280 13.25 20.38 15.28
CA ASP A 280 12.30 20.08 16.34
C ASP A 280 11.15 19.20 15.82
N ARG A 281 10.02 19.18 16.54
CA ARG A 281 8.83 18.43 16.10
C ARG A 281 8.13 19.07 14.90
N ASP A 282 8.34 20.37 14.67
CA ASP A 282 7.65 21.16 13.66
C ASP A 282 8.41 21.20 12.33
N GLY A 283 9.70 20.87 12.32
CA GLY A 283 10.43 20.67 11.07
C GLY A 283 11.93 20.40 11.19
N THR A 284 12.52 20.09 10.04
CA THR A 284 13.98 20.00 9.91
C THR A 284 14.57 21.41 9.79
N ARG A 285 15.61 21.69 10.57
CA ARG A 285 16.39 22.93 10.47
C ARG A 285 17.86 22.67 10.77
N ILE A 286 18.66 22.56 9.72
CA ILE A 286 20.12 22.44 9.84
C ILE A 286 20.73 23.80 9.52
N VAL A 287 21.51 24.34 10.45
CA VAL A 287 22.12 25.67 10.34
C VAL A 287 23.62 25.54 10.17
N PHE A 288 24.15 26.08 9.08
CA PHE A 288 25.57 26.27 8.87
C PHE A 288 25.88 27.76 9.07
N GLU A 289 26.55 28.11 10.18
CA GLU A 289 26.98 29.47 10.45
C GLU A 289 28.24 29.77 9.63
N LEU A 290 28.26 30.90 8.91
CA LEU A 290 29.38 31.28 8.08
C LEU A 290 30.36 32.21 8.82
N LYS A 291 31.63 32.13 8.45
CA LYS A 291 32.65 33.08 8.91
C LYS A 291 32.35 34.47 8.35
N ARG A 292 32.79 35.51 9.08
CA ARG A 292 32.57 36.91 8.70
C ARG A 292 33.17 37.19 7.32
N GLY A 293 32.38 37.76 6.42
CA GLY A 293 32.82 38.15 5.07
C GLY A 293 32.77 37.05 4.01
N GLU A 294 32.34 35.84 4.37
CA GLU A 294 32.14 34.74 3.41
C GLU A 294 30.88 34.95 2.57
N GLN A 295 30.91 34.47 1.32
CA GLN A 295 29.75 34.52 0.43
C GLN A 295 28.92 33.25 0.55
N ALA A 296 27.68 33.36 1.05
CA ALA A 296 26.83 32.21 1.32
C ALA A 296 26.56 31.33 0.10
N GLU A 297 26.37 31.91 -1.09
CA GLU A 297 26.15 31.15 -2.32
C GLU A 297 27.35 30.27 -2.70
N VAL A 298 28.58 30.74 -2.45
CA VAL A 298 29.80 29.98 -2.76
C VAL A 298 29.91 28.78 -1.82
N VAL A 299 29.71 28.99 -0.53
CA VAL A 299 29.74 27.92 0.48
C VAL A 299 28.60 26.92 0.25
N LEU A 300 27.39 27.39 -0.08
CA LEU A 300 26.26 26.53 -0.41
C LEU A 300 26.54 25.62 -1.62
N ASN A 301 27.18 26.16 -2.66
CA ASN A 301 27.60 25.36 -3.81
C ASN A 301 28.68 24.33 -3.45
N GLN A 302 29.61 24.66 -2.55
CA GLN A 302 30.57 23.68 -2.01
C GLN A 302 29.86 22.57 -1.24
N LEU A 303 28.90 22.92 -0.38
CA LEU A 303 28.09 21.96 0.36
C LEU A 303 27.36 21.01 -0.60
N TYR A 304 26.67 21.52 -1.62
CA TYR A 304 26.02 20.67 -2.64
C TYR A 304 27.00 19.78 -3.43
N LYS A 305 28.24 20.20 -3.61
CA LYS A 305 29.24 19.44 -4.36
C LYS A 305 29.89 18.34 -3.52
N HIS A 306 30.06 18.58 -2.23
CA HIS A 306 30.90 17.75 -1.36
C HIS A 306 30.13 16.94 -0.31
N THR A 307 28.83 17.21 -0.10
CA THR A 307 28.01 16.54 0.91
C THR A 307 26.76 15.91 0.30
N GLN A 308 26.01 15.17 1.11
CA GLN A 308 24.72 14.59 0.72
C GLN A 308 23.57 15.62 0.68
N LEU A 309 23.84 16.93 0.82
CA LEU A 309 22.84 17.97 0.48
C LEU A 309 22.45 17.94 -0.99
N GLN A 310 23.23 17.27 -1.85
CA GLN A 310 22.80 16.92 -3.19
C GLN A 310 23.28 15.52 -3.56
N ILE A 311 22.37 14.67 -4.04
CA ILE A 311 22.68 13.28 -4.42
C ILE A 311 22.16 12.97 -5.82
N GLY A 312 22.73 11.95 -6.46
CA GLY A 312 22.13 11.30 -7.62
C GLY A 312 21.11 10.25 -7.17
N PHE A 313 20.01 10.13 -7.89
CA PHE A 313 19.00 9.09 -7.69
C PHE A 313 18.76 8.36 -9.02
N GLY A 314 19.08 7.06 -9.05
CA GLY A 314 18.85 6.21 -10.21
C GLY A 314 17.46 5.60 -10.17
N ILE A 315 16.64 5.87 -11.19
CA ILE A 315 15.31 5.27 -11.33
C ILE A 315 15.43 3.97 -12.10
N ILE A 316 14.87 2.89 -11.54
CA ILE A 316 14.71 1.60 -12.21
C ILE A 316 13.28 1.11 -11.92
N MET A 317 12.39 1.29 -12.89
CA MET A 317 10.99 0.90 -12.80
C MET A 317 10.79 -0.55 -13.18
N LEU A 318 11.24 -1.42 -12.28
CA LEU A 318 11.19 -2.87 -12.42
C LEU A 318 10.20 -3.46 -11.40
N SER A 319 9.28 -4.29 -11.88
CA SER A 319 8.28 -4.99 -11.06
C SER A 319 7.97 -6.38 -11.64
N ILE A 320 7.23 -7.19 -10.88
CA ILE A 320 6.75 -8.49 -11.35
C ILE A 320 5.44 -8.31 -12.12
N VAL A 321 5.44 -8.75 -13.37
CA VAL A 321 4.27 -8.82 -14.26
C VAL A 321 4.07 -10.28 -14.64
N ASN A 322 2.92 -10.85 -14.29
CA ASN A 322 2.58 -12.26 -14.58
C ASN A 322 3.71 -13.24 -14.16
N GLY A 323 4.26 -13.04 -12.96
CA GLY A 323 5.33 -13.88 -12.40
C GLY A 323 6.73 -13.62 -12.96
N GLN A 324 6.91 -12.63 -13.84
CA GLN A 324 8.21 -12.32 -14.46
C GLN A 324 8.65 -10.88 -14.20
N PRO A 325 9.95 -10.63 -13.93
CA PRO A 325 10.46 -9.27 -13.78
C PRO A 325 10.44 -8.54 -15.12
N ARG A 326 9.86 -7.33 -15.15
CA ARG A 326 9.79 -6.46 -16.32
C ARG A 326 10.15 -5.03 -15.95
N GLU A 327 10.90 -4.38 -16.84
CA GLU A 327 11.11 -2.93 -16.79
C GLU A 327 10.04 -2.25 -17.63
N LEU A 328 9.37 -1.27 -17.05
CA LEU A 328 8.19 -0.64 -17.64
C LEU A 328 8.27 0.88 -17.50
N GLY A 329 7.80 1.59 -18.53
CA GLY A 329 7.54 3.03 -18.47
C GLY A 329 6.27 3.36 -17.68
N LEU A 330 6.03 4.64 -17.44
CA LEU A 330 4.92 5.14 -16.62
C LEU A 330 3.55 4.67 -17.13
N ILE A 331 3.30 4.84 -18.45
CA ILE A 331 2.02 4.45 -19.06
C ILE A 331 1.74 2.96 -18.88
N ALA A 332 2.75 2.11 -19.11
CA ALA A 332 2.58 0.67 -18.99
C ALA A 332 2.25 0.25 -17.56
N ILE A 333 2.88 0.89 -16.57
CA ILE A 333 2.57 0.64 -15.15
C ILE A 333 1.12 1.01 -14.83
N ILE A 334 0.67 2.19 -15.27
CA ILE A 334 -0.71 2.64 -15.03
C ILE A 334 -1.71 1.72 -15.76
N LYS A 335 -1.41 1.27 -16.98
CA LYS A 335 -2.27 0.33 -17.73
C LYS A 335 -2.44 -1.00 -16.99
N HIS A 336 -1.36 -1.58 -16.47
CA HIS A 336 -1.47 -2.81 -15.67
C HIS A 336 -2.27 -2.62 -14.37
N PHE A 337 -2.16 -1.45 -13.74
CA PHE A 337 -3.03 -1.11 -12.60
C PHE A 337 -4.51 -1.04 -13.03
N ILE A 338 -4.82 -0.39 -14.15
CA ILE A 338 -6.19 -0.31 -14.70
C ILE A 338 -6.72 -1.70 -15.00
N GLU A 339 -5.96 -2.56 -15.67
CA GLU A 339 -6.34 -3.95 -15.98
C GLU A 339 -6.69 -4.73 -14.71
N HIS A 340 -5.86 -4.63 -13.67
CA HIS A 340 -6.14 -5.24 -12.36
C HIS A 340 -7.44 -4.70 -11.75
N ARG A 341 -7.65 -3.37 -11.80
CA ARG A 341 -8.88 -2.76 -11.28
C ARG A 341 -10.13 -3.20 -12.04
N VAL A 342 -10.05 -3.38 -13.35
CA VAL A 342 -11.17 -3.90 -14.16
C VAL A 342 -11.53 -5.32 -13.71
N GLU A 343 -10.52 -6.17 -13.51
CA GLU A 343 -10.75 -7.55 -13.03
C GLU A 343 -11.36 -7.58 -11.63
N VAL A 344 -10.80 -6.81 -10.69
CA VAL A 344 -11.32 -6.72 -9.32
C VAL A 344 -12.78 -6.24 -9.29
N VAL A 345 -13.11 -5.20 -10.08
CA VAL A 345 -14.48 -4.68 -10.14
C VAL A 345 -15.42 -5.70 -10.76
N ARG A 346 -15.00 -6.39 -11.85
CA ARG A 346 -15.80 -7.45 -12.48
C ARG A 346 -16.09 -8.58 -11.48
N ARG A 347 -15.06 -9.14 -10.84
CA ARG A 347 -15.20 -10.22 -9.85
C ARG A 347 -16.11 -9.82 -8.69
N ARG A 348 -15.95 -8.59 -8.18
CA ARG A 348 -16.84 -8.06 -7.13
C ARG A 348 -18.28 -8.02 -7.60
N THR A 349 -18.53 -7.50 -8.81
CA THR A 349 -19.88 -7.42 -9.37
C THR A 349 -20.48 -8.80 -9.60
N ASP A 350 -19.70 -9.78 -10.06
CA ASP A 350 -20.14 -11.16 -10.22
C ASP A 350 -20.47 -11.82 -8.86
N TYR A 351 -19.65 -11.56 -7.83
CA TYR A 351 -19.90 -12.01 -6.46
C TYR A 351 -21.21 -11.42 -5.92
N GLU A 352 -21.38 -10.10 -6.03
CA GLU A 352 -22.57 -9.39 -5.55
C GLU A 352 -23.83 -9.86 -6.31
N LEU A 353 -23.74 -10.04 -7.63
CA LEU A 353 -24.82 -10.58 -8.44
C LEU A 353 -25.20 -12.03 -8.05
N ARG A 354 -24.20 -12.88 -7.80
CA ARG A 354 -24.44 -14.26 -7.34
C ARG A 354 -25.14 -14.25 -5.99
N LYS A 355 -24.68 -13.41 -5.04
CA LYS A 355 -25.31 -13.28 -3.71
C LYS A 355 -26.73 -12.72 -3.79
N ALA A 356 -26.96 -11.71 -4.63
CA ALA A 356 -28.28 -11.16 -4.88
C ALA A 356 -29.23 -12.22 -5.46
N ARG A 357 -28.80 -13.01 -6.46
CA ARG A 357 -29.58 -14.11 -7.04
C ARG A 357 -29.85 -15.24 -6.04
N GLU A 358 -28.87 -15.60 -5.21
CA GLU A 358 -29.06 -16.56 -4.11
C GLU A 358 -30.12 -16.08 -3.13
N ARG A 359 -30.13 -14.78 -2.83
CA ARG A 359 -31.11 -14.16 -1.94
C ARG A 359 -32.50 -14.06 -2.58
N GLU A 360 -32.59 -13.55 -3.80
CA GLU A 360 -33.81 -13.50 -4.62
C GLU A 360 -34.48 -14.88 -4.69
N HIS A 361 -33.69 -15.91 -4.95
CA HIS A 361 -34.17 -17.29 -5.01
C HIS A 361 -34.86 -17.73 -3.71
N LEU A 362 -34.33 -17.36 -2.55
CA LEU A 362 -34.97 -17.63 -1.26
C LEU A 362 -36.23 -16.79 -1.06
N LEU A 363 -36.20 -15.50 -1.39
CA LEU A 363 -37.33 -14.58 -1.26
C LEU A 363 -38.51 -14.99 -2.14
N LEU A 364 -38.26 -15.48 -3.36
CA LEU A 364 -39.30 -16.07 -4.23
C LEU A 364 -39.95 -17.31 -3.59
N GLY A 365 -39.14 -18.14 -2.91
CA GLY A 365 -39.62 -19.28 -2.14
C GLY A 365 -40.52 -18.83 -0.98
N PHE A 366 -40.09 -17.82 -0.23
CA PHE A 366 -40.87 -17.25 0.88
C PHE A 366 -42.16 -16.60 0.40
N ARG A 367 -42.14 -15.81 -0.67
CA ARG A 367 -43.36 -15.21 -1.25
C ARG A 367 -44.39 -16.29 -1.57
N LYS A 368 -43.97 -17.33 -2.30
CA LYS A 368 -44.85 -18.46 -2.65
C LYS A 368 -45.34 -19.23 -1.41
N ALA A 369 -44.49 -19.39 -0.39
CA ALA A 369 -44.87 -20.04 0.87
C ALA A 369 -45.89 -19.21 1.66
N LEU A 370 -45.72 -17.88 1.71
CA LEU A 370 -46.62 -16.95 2.38
C LEU A 370 -48.00 -16.88 1.69
N GLU A 371 -48.02 -16.91 0.35
CA GLU A 371 -49.27 -17.02 -0.44
C GLU A 371 -50.05 -18.33 -0.15
N ASN A 372 -49.38 -19.36 0.36
CA ASN A 372 -49.94 -20.69 0.62
C ASN A 372 -49.75 -21.13 2.09
N LEU A 373 -49.73 -20.18 3.02
CA LEU A 373 -49.21 -20.37 4.38
C LEU A 373 -49.86 -21.54 5.13
N ASP A 374 -51.19 -21.65 5.10
CA ASP A 374 -51.92 -22.70 5.83
C ASP A 374 -51.55 -24.10 5.34
N GLU A 375 -51.41 -24.27 4.02
CA GLU A 375 -51.05 -25.54 3.41
C GLU A 375 -49.59 -25.91 3.70
N VAL A 376 -48.69 -24.92 3.66
CA VAL A 376 -47.28 -25.11 4.05
C VAL A 376 -47.19 -25.56 5.52
N ILE A 377 -47.89 -24.89 6.44
CA ILE A 377 -47.93 -25.28 7.86
C ILE A 377 -48.52 -26.69 8.03
N ARG A 378 -49.58 -27.02 7.30
CA ARG A 378 -50.22 -28.34 7.35
C ARG A 378 -49.24 -29.46 6.96
N LEU A 379 -48.50 -29.28 5.86
CA LEU A 379 -47.51 -30.25 5.41
C LEU A 379 -46.35 -30.40 6.41
N ILE A 380 -45.85 -29.30 6.95
CA ILE A 380 -44.78 -29.32 7.96
C ILE A 380 -45.24 -30.03 9.23
N ARG A 381 -46.47 -29.77 9.71
CA ARG A 381 -47.02 -30.42 10.91
C ARG A 381 -47.31 -31.91 10.72
N ALA A 382 -47.63 -32.35 9.50
CA ALA A 382 -47.91 -33.75 9.19
C ALA A 382 -46.64 -34.59 9.02
N ALA A 383 -45.50 -33.94 8.72
CA ALA A 383 -44.22 -34.60 8.56
C ALA A 383 -43.65 -35.11 9.90
N LYS A 384 -43.02 -36.29 9.88
CA LYS A 384 -42.41 -36.90 11.07
C LYS A 384 -41.01 -36.36 11.36
N THR A 385 -40.31 -35.92 10.32
CA THR A 385 -38.96 -35.35 10.41
C THR A 385 -38.83 -34.10 9.54
N PRO A 386 -37.83 -33.22 9.81
CA PRO A 386 -37.54 -32.08 8.94
C PRO A 386 -37.25 -32.48 7.49
N ARG A 387 -36.64 -33.66 7.29
CA ARG A 387 -36.42 -34.22 5.96
C ARG A 387 -37.72 -34.53 5.24
N ASP A 388 -38.67 -35.19 5.91
CA ASP A 388 -39.97 -35.52 5.33
C ASP A 388 -40.77 -34.25 5.00
N ALA A 389 -40.66 -33.22 5.85
CA ALA A 389 -41.27 -31.91 5.60
C ALA A 389 -40.69 -31.27 4.34
N ARG A 390 -39.35 -31.32 4.18
CA ARG A 390 -38.65 -30.77 3.02
C ARG A 390 -39.07 -31.50 1.74
N GLU A 391 -39.04 -32.82 1.74
CA GLU A 391 -39.45 -33.64 0.60
C GLU A 391 -40.93 -33.38 0.22
N SER A 392 -41.82 -33.22 1.20
CA SER A 392 -43.23 -32.89 0.97
C SER A 392 -43.43 -31.50 0.36
N LEU A 393 -42.70 -30.49 0.86
CA LEU A 393 -42.75 -29.12 0.33
C LEU A 393 -42.20 -29.06 -1.11
N ILE A 394 -41.10 -29.77 -1.38
CA ILE A 394 -40.54 -29.90 -2.73
C ILE A 394 -41.56 -30.57 -3.67
N ALA A 395 -42.15 -31.69 -3.26
CA ALA A 395 -43.08 -32.44 -4.11
C ALA A 395 -44.37 -31.64 -4.40
N ARG A 396 -44.92 -30.94 -3.40
CA ARG A 396 -46.19 -30.22 -3.53
C ARG A 396 -46.05 -28.90 -4.28
N PHE A 397 -45.05 -28.10 -3.93
CA PHE A 397 -44.90 -26.73 -4.39
C PHE A 397 -43.75 -26.54 -5.37
N GLN A 398 -43.03 -27.61 -5.73
CA GLN A 398 -41.86 -27.54 -6.62
C GLN A 398 -40.79 -26.56 -6.11
N PHE A 399 -40.66 -26.46 -4.78
CA PHE A 399 -39.54 -25.72 -4.20
C PHE A 399 -38.23 -26.43 -4.50
N THR A 400 -37.16 -25.66 -4.64
CA THR A 400 -35.81 -26.23 -4.59
C THR A 400 -35.47 -26.68 -3.17
N GLU A 401 -34.46 -27.55 -3.03
CA GLU A 401 -34.00 -28.00 -1.71
C GLU A 401 -33.59 -26.83 -0.80
N LYS A 402 -32.89 -25.82 -1.35
CA LYS A 402 -32.51 -24.61 -0.61
C LYS A 402 -33.71 -23.80 -0.12
N GLN A 403 -34.72 -23.61 -0.98
CA GLN A 403 -35.95 -22.90 -0.59
C GLN A 403 -36.73 -23.66 0.47
N ALA A 404 -36.95 -24.96 0.28
CA ALA A 404 -37.70 -25.78 1.23
C ALA A 404 -37.00 -25.85 2.60
N GLN A 405 -35.67 -25.96 2.62
CA GLN A 405 -34.89 -25.88 3.86
C GLN A 405 -35.07 -24.51 4.55
N ALA A 406 -34.91 -23.42 3.82
CA ALA A 406 -35.08 -22.08 4.37
C ALA A 406 -36.51 -21.82 4.89
N ILE A 407 -37.53 -22.36 4.24
CA ILE A 407 -38.94 -22.25 4.67
C ILE A 407 -39.15 -22.98 6.00
N ILE A 408 -38.57 -24.16 6.19
CA ILE A 408 -38.68 -24.92 7.45
C ILE A 408 -37.97 -24.20 8.60
N GLU A 409 -36.89 -23.48 8.30
CA GLU A 409 -36.12 -22.70 9.27
C GLU A 409 -36.73 -21.32 9.57
N LEU A 410 -37.83 -20.95 8.91
CA LEU A 410 -38.51 -19.68 9.18
C LEU A 410 -39.01 -19.64 10.64
N GLN A 411 -38.62 -18.57 11.33
CA GLN A 411 -39.16 -18.27 12.65
C GLN A 411 -40.60 -17.74 12.53
N LEU A 412 -41.49 -18.18 13.42
CA LEU A 412 -42.92 -17.80 13.40
C LEU A 412 -43.17 -16.29 13.37
N GLN A 413 -42.28 -15.48 13.94
CA GLN A 413 -42.38 -14.01 13.89
C GLN A 413 -42.38 -13.44 12.46
N ARG A 414 -41.74 -14.14 11.50
CA ARG A 414 -41.69 -13.76 10.08
C ARG A 414 -43.05 -13.90 9.37
N LEU A 415 -44.03 -14.53 10.02
CA LEU A 415 -45.38 -14.68 9.48
C LEU A 415 -46.25 -13.43 9.71
N THR A 416 -45.80 -12.47 10.52
CA THR A 416 -46.55 -11.22 10.74
C THR A 416 -46.62 -10.38 9.46
N ASN A 417 -47.73 -9.68 9.23
CA ASN A 417 -47.94 -8.89 8.00
C ASN A 417 -46.80 -7.91 7.69
N MET A 418 -46.23 -7.27 8.73
CA MET A 418 -45.09 -6.36 8.58
C MET A 418 -43.84 -7.07 8.03
N GLU A 419 -43.54 -8.28 8.52
CA GLU A 419 -42.38 -9.06 8.04
C GLU A 419 -42.61 -9.63 6.65
N GLN A 420 -43.86 -9.97 6.29
CA GLN A 420 -44.22 -10.35 4.93
C GLN A 420 -43.99 -9.19 3.95
N GLN A 421 -44.41 -7.98 4.33
CA GLN A 421 -44.19 -6.80 3.50
C GLN A 421 -42.70 -6.51 3.30
N LYS A 422 -41.88 -6.63 4.34
CA LYS A 422 -40.42 -6.50 4.23
C LYS A 422 -39.80 -7.49 3.23
N ILE A 423 -40.30 -8.73 3.17
CA ILE A 423 -39.83 -9.74 2.20
C ILE A 423 -40.18 -9.32 0.77
N LEU A 424 -41.34 -8.72 0.56
CA LEU A 424 -41.78 -8.24 -0.76
C LEU A 424 -41.01 -6.98 -1.19
N GLU A 425 -40.75 -6.07 -0.26
CA GLU A 425 -39.92 -4.89 -0.48
C GLU A 425 -38.47 -5.30 -0.82
N GLU A 426 -37.88 -6.21 -0.05
CA GLU A 426 -36.53 -6.75 -0.31
C GLU A 426 -36.42 -7.51 -1.63
N LEU A 427 -37.52 -8.09 -2.13
CA LEU A 427 -37.54 -8.76 -3.44
C LEU A 427 -37.64 -7.76 -4.59
N ALA A 428 -38.19 -6.58 -4.35
CA ALA A 428 -38.33 -5.53 -5.35
C ALA A 428 -37.04 -4.70 -5.53
N ASP A 429 -36.32 -4.48 -4.43
CA ASP A 429 -34.96 -3.91 -4.40
C ASP A 429 -33.92 -4.84 -5.03
#